data_AF-A0A1H6P7B6-F1
#
_entry.id   AF-A0A1H6P7B6-F1
#
_cell.length_a   1.000
_cell.length_b   1.000
_cell.length_c   1.000
_cell.angle_alpha   90.00
_cell.angle_beta   90.00
_cell.angle_gamma   90.00
#
_symmetry.space_group_name_H-M   'P 1'
#
loop_
_entity.id
_entity.type
_entity.pdbx_description
1 polymer ?
#
loop_
_entity_poly.entity_id
_entity_poly.type
_entity_poly.pdbx_seq_one_letter_code
_entity_poly.pdbx_strand_id
1 'polypeptide(L)' 'MHHLHDQMLDGIPLMRRALAALSLYQEARNSSAPFQQVELLRVEAAWLFDAASDYQLSILSDYFALDALPRC' A
#
# COMPACT_ATOMS: atom_id res chain seq x y z
N MET A 1 1.46 22.06 8.46
CA MET A 1 1.24 20.76 9.13
C MET A 1 0.07 19.95 8.54
N HIS A 2 -0.95 20.54 7.89
CA HIS A 2 -2.08 19.75 7.32
C HIS A 2 -1.77 19.00 6.00
N HIS A 3 -0.85 19.50 5.18
CA HIS A 3 -0.61 18.97 3.83
C HIS A 3 -0.11 17.51 3.79
N LEU A 4 0.82 17.15 4.68
CA LEU A 4 1.34 15.78 4.77
C LEU A 4 0.25 14.77 5.13
N HIS A 5 -0.61 15.15 6.08
CA HIS A 5 -1.71 14.31 6.53
C HIS A 5 -2.68 14.04 5.39
N ASP A 6 -3.05 15.07 4.61
CA ASP A 6 -3.96 14.92 3.47
C ASP A 6 -3.35 14.01 2.39
N GLN A 7 -2.05 14.15 2.09
CA GLN A 7 -1.34 13.27 1.15
C GLN A 7 -1.28 11.81 1.62
N MET A 8 -1.11 11.59 2.93
CA MET A 8 -1.19 10.26 3.51
C MET A 8 -2.60 9.66 3.39
N LEU A 9 -3.66 10.48 3.55
CA LEU A 9 -5.05 10.04 3.37
C LEU A 9 -5.34 9.63 1.92
N ASP A 10 -4.72 10.28 0.94
CA ASP A 10 -4.85 9.90 -0.48
C ASP A 10 -4.30 8.49 -0.78
N GLY A 11 -3.46 7.94 0.12
CA GLY A 11 -2.98 6.55 0.07
C GLY A 11 -3.94 5.51 0.63
N ILE A 12 -5.00 5.93 1.35
CA ILE A 12 -5.99 5.01 1.96
C ILE A 12 -6.66 4.09 0.92
N PRO A 13 -7.07 4.54 -0.28
CA PRO A 13 -7.64 3.66 -1.29
C PRO A 13 -6.70 2.53 -1.71
N LEU A 14 -5.39 2.80 -1.81
CA LEU A 14 -4.39 1.80 -2.17
C LEU A 14 -4.20 0.78 -1.04
N MET A 15 -4.13 1.25 0.21
CA MET A 15 -4.09 0.38 1.39
C MET A 15 -5.34 -0.50 1.50
N ARG A 16 -6.53 0.06 1.22
CA ARG A 16 -7.79 -0.71 1.21
C ARG A 16 -7.77 -1.83 0.16
N ARG A 17 -7.20 -1.57 -1.02
CA ARG A 17 -7.05 -2.60 -2.07
C ARG A 17 -6.08 -3.71 -1.62
N ALA A 18 -4.94 -3.35 -1.02
CA ALA A 18 -3.99 -4.32 -0.49
C ALA A 18 -4.63 -5.23 0.58
N LEU A 19 -5.39 -4.65 1.51
CA LEU A 19 -6.12 -5.40 2.53
C LEU A 19 -7.20 -6.31 1.94
N ALA A 20 -7.94 -5.85 0.93
CA ALA A 20 -8.94 -6.66 0.25
C ALA A 20 -8.30 -7.87 -0.47
N ALA A 21 -7.20 -7.66 -1.19
CA ALA A 21 -6.45 -8.73 -1.84
C ALA A 21 -5.90 -9.75 -0.83
N LEU A 22 -5.44 -9.28 0.34
CA LEU A 22 -5.01 -10.14 1.42
C LEU A 22 -6.15 -11.00 1.98
N SER A 23 -7.36 -10.43 2.16
CA SER A 23 -8.54 -11.19 2.60
C SER A 23 -8.87 -12.29 1.60
N LEU A 24 -8.92 -11.96 0.31
CA LEU A 24 -9.19 -12.93 -0.76
C LEU A 24 -8.14 -14.04 -0.81
N TYR A 25 -6.85 -13.70 -0.65
CA TYR A 25 -5.79 -14.70 -0.54
C TYR A 25 -5.99 -15.63 0.66
N GLN A 26 -6.32 -15.08 1.83
CA GLN A 26 -6.56 -15.87 3.04
C GLN A 26 -7.77 -16.79 2.89
N GLU A 27 -8.86 -16.29 2.33
CA GLU A 27 -10.06 -17.07 2.01
C GLU A 27 -9.73 -18.21 1.04
N ALA A 28 -9.03 -17.92 -0.06
CA ALA A 28 -8.63 -18.93 -1.04
C ALA A 28 -7.71 -19.98 -0.41
N ARG A 29 -6.73 -19.58 0.39
CA ARG A 29 -5.80 -20.48 1.10
C ARG A 29 -6.50 -21.39 2.11
N ASN A 30 -7.54 -20.88 2.78
CA ASN A 30 -8.32 -21.62 3.77
C ASN A 30 -9.42 -22.49 3.13
N SER A 31 -9.68 -22.28 1.84
CA SER A 31 -10.62 -23.08 1.04
C SER A 31 -9.90 -24.18 0.26
N SER A 32 -10.65 -25.07 -0.38
CA SER A 32 -10.12 -26.05 -1.34
C SER A 32 -9.83 -25.44 -2.72
N ALA A 33 -9.49 -24.14 -2.78
CA ALA A 33 -9.17 -23.46 -4.03
C ALA A 33 -7.91 -24.07 -4.70
N PRO A 34 -7.83 -24.03 -6.03
CA PRO A 34 -6.64 -24.49 -6.76
C PRO A 34 -5.40 -23.70 -6.33
N PHE A 35 -4.27 -24.40 -6.20
CA PHE A 35 -2.97 -23.80 -5.83
C PHE A 35 -2.61 -22.60 -6.71
N GLN A 36 -2.84 -22.69 -8.02
CA GLN A 36 -2.58 -21.60 -8.97
C GLN A 36 -3.37 -20.33 -8.63
N GLN A 37 -4.63 -20.47 -8.20
CA GLN A 37 -5.46 -19.33 -7.82
C GLN A 37 -4.98 -18.70 -6.51
N VAL A 38 -4.60 -19.51 -5.53
CA VAL A 38 -4.04 -19.05 -4.26
C VAL A 38 -2.73 -18.28 -4.50
N GLU A 39 -1.87 -18.77 -5.39
CA GLU A 39 -0.59 -18.13 -5.68
C GLU A 39 -0.75 -16.81 -6.45
N LEU A 40 -1.71 -16.72 -7.37
CA LEU A 40 -2.03 -15.45 -8.05
C LEU A 40 -2.50 -14.38 -7.05
N LEU A 41 -3.40 -14.75 -6.13
CA LEU A 41 -3.87 -13.84 -5.09
C LEU A 41 -2.75 -13.43 -4.12
N ARG A 42 -1.81 -14.34 -3.83
CA ARG A 42 -0.63 -14.04 -3.01
C ARG A 42 0.25 -12.97 -3.68
N VAL A 43 0.53 -13.13 -4.98
CA VAL A 43 1.35 -12.19 -5.75
C VAL A 43 0.66 -10.83 -5.88
N GLU A 44 -0.65 -10.82 -6.14
CA GLU A 44 -1.44 -9.58 -6.21
C GLU A 44 -1.43 -8.82 -4.87
N ALA A 45 -1.67 -9.51 -3.76
CA ALA A 45 -1.62 -8.90 -2.44
C ALA A 45 -0.22 -8.33 -2.13
N ALA A 46 0.84 -9.10 -2.42
CA ALA A 46 2.22 -8.63 -2.20
C ALA A 46 2.54 -7.37 -3.02
N TRP A 47 2.20 -7.37 -4.32
CA TRP A 47 2.41 -6.22 -5.19
C TRP A 47 1.65 -4.97 -4.72
N LEU A 48 0.41 -5.12 -4.24
CA LEU A 48 -0.37 -4.01 -3.70
C LEU A 48 0.19 -3.45 -2.39
N PHE A 49 0.78 -4.30 -1.55
CA PHE A 49 1.48 -3.83 -0.34
C PHE A 49 2.74 -3.06 -0.68
N ASP A 50 3.56 -3.56 -1.61
CA ASP A 50 4.76 -2.87 -2.07
C ASP A 50 4.40 -1.49 -2.66
N ALA A 51 3.38 -1.43 -3.52
CA ALA A 51 2.89 -0.15 -4.07
C ALA A 51 2.39 0.82 -2.99
N ALA A 52 1.71 0.32 -1.95
CA ALA A 52 1.26 1.15 -0.83
C ALA A 52 2.43 1.69 0.00
N SER A 53 3.44 0.85 0.25
CA SER A 53 4.66 1.25 0.96
C SER A 53 5.47 2.27 0.16
N ASP A 54 5.65 2.07 -1.14
CA ASP A 54 6.35 3.00 -2.02
C ASP A 54 5.67 4.38 -2.04
N TYR A 55 4.34 4.40 -2.10
CA TYR A 55 3.57 5.63 -2.03
C TYR A 55 3.81 6.38 -0.71
N GLN A 56 3.70 5.69 0.43
CA GLN A 56 3.93 6.30 1.75
C GLN A 56 5.36 6.81 1.91
N LEU A 57 6.35 6.04 1.44
CA LEU A 57 7.76 6.44 1.46
C LEU A 57 8.02 7.64 0.55
N SER A 58 7.41 7.71 -0.63
CA SER A 58 7.55 8.86 -1.53
C SER A 58 7.06 10.16 -0.89
N ILE A 59 5.89 10.13 -0.24
CA ILE A 59 5.34 11.30 0.46
C ILE A 59 6.25 11.73 1.61
N LEU A 60 6.73 10.77 2.41
CA LEU A 60 7.62 11.08 3.52
C LEU A 60 8.94 11.67 3.03
N SER A 61 9.52 11.11 1.96
CA SER A 61 10.73 11.62 1.33
C SER A 61 10.54 13.06 0.83
N ASP A 62 9.43 13.33 0.13
CA ASP A 62 9.11 14.67 -0.36
C ASP A 62 8.92 15.66 0.79
N TYR A 63 8.25 15.24 1.86
CA TYR A 63 8.08 16.06 3.05
C TYR A 63 9.41 16.43 3.71
N PHE A 64 10.31 15.46 3.90
CA PHE A 64 11.63 15.72 4.47
C PHE A 64 12.52 16.56 3.54
N ALA A 65 12.40 16.39 2.23
CA ALA A 65 13.11 17.22 1.26
C ALA A 65 12.64 18.69 1.29
N LEU A 66 11.33 18.92 1.47
CA LEU A 66 10.76 20.26 1.59
C LEU A 66 11.13 20.95 2.91
N ASP A 67 11.26 20.20 4.01
CA ASP A 67 11.64 20.75 5.33
C ASP A 67 13.15 21.06 5.45
N ALA A 68 13.98 20.40 4.62
CA ALA A 68 15.42 20.64 4.55
C ALA A 68 15.83 21.91 3.76
N LEU A 69 14.89 22.59 3.11
CA LEU A 69 15.17 23.86 2.42
C LEU A 69 15.30 25.00 3.45
N PRO A 70 16.37 25.82 3.41
CA PRO A 70 16.47 26.99 4.28
C PRO A 70 15.32 27.95 3.95
N ARG A 71 14.49 28.23 4.96
CA ARG A 71 13.49 29.30 4.89
C ARG A 71 14.24 30.64 4.89
N CYS A 72 14.45 31.21 3.71
CA CYS A 72 14.91 32.58 3.53
C CYS A 72 13.86 33.57 4.05
#